data_AF-A0AB34R677-F1
#
_entry.id   AF-A0AB34R677-F1
#
_cell.length_a   1.000
_cell.length_b   1.000
_cell.length_c   1.000
_cell.angle_alpha   90.00
_cell.angle_beta   90.00
_cell.angle_gamma   90.00
#
_symmetry.space_group_name_H-M   'P 1'
#
loop_
_entity.id
_entity.type
_entity.pdbx_description
1 polymer ?
#
loop_
_entity_poly.entity_id
_entity_poly.type
_entity_poly.pdbx_seq_one_letter_code
_entity_poly.pdbx_strand_id
1 'polypeptide(L)'
;MIIAAFISPLLLIKVLIVFAVEQTLEGRLVSPLVLGSKMAMYPVTTIIVLLASGKLFGLAGVILGIPVYAIIKILISHLFEWFKSVSGLYEQ
;
A
#
# COMPACT_ATOMS: atom_id res chain seq x y z
N MET A 1 19.47 -4.10 15.44
CA MET A 1 19.18 -4.28 16.89
C MET A 1 19.91 -5.46 17.51
N ILE A 2 19.79 -6.67 16.94
CA ILE A 2 20.42 -7.89 17.48
C ILE A 2 21.94 -7.74 17.63
N ILE A 3 22.64 -7.29 16.58
CA ILE A 3 24.11 -7.09 16.62
C ILE A 3 24.52 -6.03 17.66
N ALA A 4 23.77 -4.93 17.79
CA ALA A 4 24.07 -3.88 18.76
C ALA A 4 23.88 -4.34 20.22
N ALA A 5 22.90 -5.21 20.47
CA ALA A 5 22.63 -5.77 21.78
C ALA A 5 23.77 -6.66 22.30
N PHE A 6 24.49 -7.35 21.39
CA PHE A 6 25.63 -8.19 21.74
C PHE A 6 26.96 -7.43 21.89
N ILE A 7 27.04 -6.18 21.43
CA ILE A 7 28.28 -5.38 21.48
C ILE A 7 28.33 -4.51 22.75
N SER A 8 27.28 -3.74 23.03
CA SER A 8 27.18 -3.01 24.30
C SER A 8 25.78 -2.44 24.56
N PRO A 9 25.33 -2.32 25.82
CA PRO A 9 24.06 -1.69 26.17
C PRO A 9 23.95 -0.23 25.68
N LEU A 10 25.07 0.51 25.69
CA LEU A 10 25.08 1.92 25.27
C LEU A 10 24.90 2.07 23.75
N LEU A 11 25.47 1.16 22.95
CA LEU A 11 25.28 1.15 21.49
C LEU A 11 23.84 0.80 21.13
N LEU A 12 23.22 -0.13 21.86
CA LEU A 12 21.81 -0.49 21.66
C LEU A 12 20.88 0.72 21.84
N ILE A 13 21.11 1.53 22.88
CA ILE A 13 20.33 2.76 23.12
C ILE A 13 20.49 3.75 21.95
N LYS A 14 21.71 3.95 21.45
CA LYS A 14 21.96 4.85 20.31
C LYS A 14 21.24 4.38 19.03
N VAL A 15 21.30 3.09 18.72
CA VAL A 15 20.63 2.51 17.55
C VAL A 15 19.11 2.60 17.69
N LEU A 16 18.57 2.37 18.88
CA LEU A 16 17.14 2.53 19.15
C LEU A 16 16.64 3.95 18.90
N ILE A 17 17.40 4.96 19.33
CA ILE A 17 17.03 6.37 19.11
C ILE A 17 17.02 6.68 17.61
N VAL A 18 18.06 6.30 16.86
CA VAL A 18 18.13 6.52 15.42
C VAL A 18 16.99 5.80 14.70
N PHE A 19 16.72 4.54 15.07
CA PHE A 19 15.63 3.76 14.48
C PHE A 19 14.26 4.37 14.78
N ALA A 20 14.02 4.84 15.99
CA ALA A 20 12.77 5.52 16.34
C ALA A 20 12.55 6.80 15.52
N VAL A 21 13.62 7.59 15.31
CA VAL A 21 13.57 8.79 14.46
C VAL A 21 13.29 8.42 13.01
N GLU A 22 14.04 7.46 12.46
CA GLU A 22 13.89 6.99 11.08
C GLU A 22 12.48 6.43 10.81
N GLN A 23 11.98 5.54 11.67
CA GLN A 23 10.62 5.01 11.56
C GLN A 23 9.54 6.09 11.68
N THR A 24 9.77 7.11 12.52
CA THR A 24 8.83 8.24 12.62
C THR A 24 8.81 9.07 11.34
N LEU A 25 9.99 9.33 10.77
CA LEU A 25 10.11 10.05 9.49
C LEU A 25 9.50 9.25 8.33
N GLU A 26 9.78 7.94 8.28
CA GLU A 26 9.25 7.04 7.27
C GLU A 26 7.72 6.99 7.33
N GLY A 27 7.16 6.76 8.52
CA GLY A 27 5.72 6.61 8.70
C GLY A 27 4.93 7.92 8.52
N ARG A 28 5.50 9.07 8.89
CA ARG A 28 4.78 10.35 8.92
C ARG A 28 5.06 11.29 7.75
N LEU A 29 6.24 11.21 7.13
CA LEU A 29 6.63 12.11 6.05
C LEU A 29 6.84 11.35 4.75
N VAL A 30 7.70 10.33 4.75
CA VAL A 30 8.05 9.62 3.52
C VAL A 30 6.86 8.84 2.98
N SER A 31 6.17 8.10 3.84
CA SER A 31 4.97 7.31 3.47
C SER A 31 3.90 8.16 2.78
N PRO A 32 3.40 9.29 3.33
CA PRO A 32 2.39 10.09 2.63
C PRO A 32 2.93 10.79 1.37
N LEU A 33 4.21 11.16 1.30
CA LEU A 33 4.79 11.78 0.12
C LEU A 33 4.94 10.80 -1.04
N VAL A 34 5.36 9.56 -0.76
CA VAL A 34 5.58 8.51 -1.77
C VAL A 34 4.28 7.80 -2.14
N LEU A 35 3.40 7.55 -1.17
CA LEU A 35 2.10 6.91 -1.38
C LEU A 35 1.01 7.92 -1.77
N GLY A 36 1.42 9.07 -2.34
CA GLY A 36 0.76 10.37 -2.47
C GLY A 36 -0.66 10.45 -3.04
N SER A 37 -1.29 9.32 -3.32
CA SER A 37 -2.74 9.21 -3.45
C SER A 37 -3.10 7.81 -3.05
N LYS A 38 -3.71 7.64 -1.87
CA LYS A 38 -4.26 6.35 -1.46
C LYS A 38 -5.05 5.81 -2.64
N MET A 39 -4.68 4.62 -3.13
CA MET A 39 -5.62 3.82 -3.91
C MET A 39 -6.80 3.66 -2.96
N ALA A 40 -7.86 4.44 -3.16
CA ALA A 40 -8.95 4.60 -2.20
C ALA A 40 -9.77 3.32 -2.17
N MET A 41 -9.17 2.27 -1.62
CA MET A 41 -9.72 0.94 -1.50
C MET A 41 -10.38 0.91 -0.14
N TYR A 42 -11.70 0.81 -0.15
CA TYR A 42 -12.45 0.70 1.08
C TYR A 42 -12.10 -0.63 1.76
N PRO A 43 -11.88 -0.65 3.09
CA PRO A 43 -11.52 -1.87 3.82
C PRO A 43 -12.47 -3.05 3.56
N VAL A 44 -13.77 -2.76 3.38
CA VAL A 44 -14.78 -3.77 3.01
C VAL A 44 -14.47 -4.45 1.68
N THR A 45 -14.02 -3.71 0.66
CA THR A 45 -13.68 -4.28 -0.65
C THR A 45 -12.46 -5.19 -0.53
N THR A 46 -11.49 -4.84 0.32
CA THR A 46 -10.32 -5.69 0.58
C THR A 46 -10.72 -7.03 1.17
N ILE A 47 -11.62 -7.02 2.14
CA ILE A 47 -12.14 -8.24 2.76
C ILE A 47 -12.87 -9.08 1.69
N ILE A 48 -13.75 -8.48 0.90
CA ILE A 48 -14.48 -9.18 -0.17
C ILE A 48 -13.50 -9.81 -1.18
N VAL A 49 -12.51 -9.04 -1.65
CA VAL A 49 -11.49 -9.53 -2.59
C VAL A 49 -10.69 -10.68 -2.00
N LEU A 50 -10.26 -10.58 -0.74
CA LEU A 50 -9.51 -11.64 -0.06
C LEU A 50 -10.34 -12.92 0.10
N LEU A 51 -11.59 -12.80 0.53
CA LEU A 51 -12.49 -13.96 0.69
C LEU A 51 -12.83 -14.61 -0.66
N ALA A 52 -13.12 -13.80 -1.68
CA ALA A 52 -13.43 -14.28 -3.02
C ALA A 52 -12.22 -14.96 -3.67
N SER A 53 -11.07 -14.29 -3.70
CA SER A 53 -9.83 -14.85 -4.27
C SER A 53 -9.35 -16.08 -3.49
N GLY A 54 -9.46 -16.09 -2.16
CA GLY A 54 -9.14 -17.23 -1.33
C GLY A 54 -10.04 -18.44 -1.61
N LYS A 55 -11.34 -18.24 -1.85
CA LYS A 55 -12.25 -19.33 -2.25
C LYS A 55 -11.94 -19.86 -3.66
N LEU A 56 -11.55 -18.99 -4.59
CA LEU A 56 -11.36 -19.35 -6.01
C LEU A 56 -9.99 -19.99 -6.28
N PHE A 57 -8.93 -19.50 -5.65
CA PHE A 57 -7.54 -19.87 -5.94
C PHE A 57 -6.74 -20.30 -4.69
N GLY A 58 -7.40 -20.46 -3.54
CA GLY A 58 -6.77 -20.88 -2.30
C GLY A 58 -5.73 -19.88 -1.79
N LEU A 59 -4.61 -20.38 -1.27
CA LEU A 59 -3.52 -19.56 -0.72
C LEU A 59 -2.95 -18.57 -1.75
N ALA A 60 -2.79 -19.01 -3.01
CA ALA A 60 -2.29 -18.14 -4.07
C ALA A 60 -3.23 -16.96 -4.32
N GLY A 61 -4.54 -17.19 -4.25
CA GLY A 61 -5.56 -16.15 -4.35
C GLY A 61 -5.47 -15.13 -3.23
N VAL A 62 -5.25 -15.55 -1.98
CA VAL A 62 -5.10 -14.64 -0.83
C VAL A 62 -3.85 -13.76 -0.98
N ILE A 63 -2.73 -14.32 -1.44
CA ILE A 63 -1.47 -13.59 -1.63
C ILE A 63 -1.59 -12.57 -2.77
N LEU A 64 -2.20 -12.97 -3.89
CA LEU A 64 -2.24 -12.16 -5.11
C LEU A 64 -3.53 -11.35 -5.29
N GLY A 65 -4.57 -11.57 -4.46
CA GLY A 65 -5.89 -10.98 -4.65
C GLY A 65 -5.88 -9.46 -4.60
N ILE A 66 -5.18 -8.88 -3.62
CA ILE A 66 -5.07 -7.43 -3.46
C ILE A 66 -4.30 -6.79 -4.64
N PRO A 67 -3.09 -7.23 -5.01
CA PRO A 67 -2.37 -6.63 -6.13
C PRO A 67 -3.12 -6.78 -7.46
N VAL A 68 -3.77 -7.91 -7.72
CA VAL A 68 -4.57 -8.10 -8.95
C VAL A 68 -5.76 -7.15 -8.97
N TYR A 69 -6.51 -7.04 -7.88
CA TYR A 69 -7.63 -6.10 -7.78
C TYR A 69 -7.16 -4.64 -7.99
N ALA A 70 -6.04 -4.27 -7.38
CA ALA A 70 -5.45 -2.94 -7.53
C ALA A 70 -5.16 -2.60 -8.99
N ILE A 71 -4.54 -3.51 -9.73
CA ILE A 71 -4.23 -3.34 -11.15
C ILE A 71 -5.51 -3.19 -11.95
N ILE A 72 -6.50 -4.07 -11.75
CA ILE A 72 -7.79 -4.00 -12.46
C ILE A 72 -8.49 -2.67 -12.20
N LYS A 73 -8.52 -2.22 -10.94
CA LYS A 73 -9.14 -0.94 -10.56
C LYS A 73 -8.46 0.23 -11.27
N ILE A 74 -7.13 0.27 -11.30
CA ILE A 74 -6.38 1.33 -11.98
C ILE A 74 -6.70 1.35 -13.48
N LEU A 75 -6.72 0.18 -14.12
CA LEU A 75 -7.04 0.06 -15.54
C LEU A 75 -8.45 0.57 -15.86
N ILE A 76 -9.45 0.20 -15.05
CA ILE A 76 -10.83 0.66 -15.23
C ILE A 76 -10.93 2.17 -15.00
N SER A 77 -10.30 2.70 -13.94
CA SER A 77 -10.31 4.14 -13.65
C SER A 77 -9.66 4.96 -14.77
N HIS A 78 -8.48 4.54 -15.25
CA HIS A 78 -7.82 5.21 -16.36
C HIS A 78 -8.63 5.11 -17.66
N LEU A 79 -9.23 3.95 -17.95
CA LEU A 79 -10.06 3.79 -19.14
C LEU A 79 -11.29 4.68 -19.09
N PHE A 80 -11.92 4.81 -17.91
CA PHE A 80 -13.09 5.67 -17.72
C PHE A 80 -12.74 7.16 -17.83
N GLU A 81 -11.61 7.59 -17.25
CA GLU A 81 -11.10 8.96 -17.40
C GLU A 81 -10.76 9.28 -18.86
N TRP A 82 -10.08 8.36 -19.54
CA TRP A 82 -9.77 8.49 -20.97
C TRP A 82 -11.04 8.56 -21.81
N PHE A 83 -12.02 7.68 -21.57
CA PHE A 83 -13.30 7.70 -22.29
C PHE A 83 -14.08 9.00 -22.04
N LYS A 84 -14.08 9.50 -20.79
CA LYS A 84 -14.69 10.79 -20.44
C LYS A 84 -13.99 11.96 -21.15
N SER A 85 -12.65 11.92 -21.26
CA SER A 85 -11.87 12.94 -21.97
C SER A 85 -12.11 12.92 -23.49
N VAL A 86 -12.29 11.74 -24.08
CA VAL A 86 -12.44 11.59 -25.55
C VAL A 86 -13.88 11.84 -26.00
N SER A 87 -14.87 11.55 -25.16
CA SER A 87 -16.29 11.56 -25.57
C SER A 87 -16.92 12.95 -25.71
N GLY A 88 -16.22 14.06 -25.40
CA GLY A 88 -16.71 15.43 -25.62
C GLY A 88 -18.03 15.80 -24.91
N LEU A 89 -18.58 14.90 -24.09
CA LEU A 89 -19.90 15.03 -23.43
C LEU A 89 -19.82 15.74 -22.07
N TYR A 90 -18.64 16.20 -21.68
CA TYR A 90 -18.36 16.90 -20.41
C TYR A 90 -17.54 18.20 -20.62
N GLU A 91 -17.65 18.83 -21.80
CA GLU A 91 -17.38 20.26 -21.93
C GLU A 91 -18.64 21.04 -21.54
N GLN A 92 -18.80 21.30 -20.23
CA GLN A 92 -19.32 22.56 -19.66
C GLN A 92 -18.72 22.76 -18.27
#